data_AF-A0A147HQH7-F1
#
_entry.id   AF-A0A147HQH7-F1
#
_cell.length_a   1.000
_cell.length_b   1.000
_cell.length_c   1.000
_cell.angle_alpha   90.00
_cell.angle_beta   90.00
_cell.angle_gamma   90.00
#
_symmetry.space_group_name_H-M   'P 1'
#
loop_
_entity.id
_entity.type
_entity.pdbx_description
1 polymer ?
#
loop_
_entity_poly.entity_id
_entity_poly.type
_entity_poly.pdbx_seq_one_letter_code
_entity_poly.pdbx_strand_id
1 'polypeptide(L)'
;MVGFPLLLVPLAVYNIIAFLMPGVSFTDPLIRLTLLSGEQWQITLSDMLLAAGVLLLLLEVIKGARPGAKYLTDHLLSLIVFGAAAAEFVLWPKFGNSTYC
;
A
#
# COMPACT_ATOMS: atom_id res chain seq x y z
N MET A 1 -20.15 11.28 9.08
CA MET A 1 -19.32 11.03 7.90
C MET A 1 -18.79 9.61 8.03
N VAL A 2 -18.91 8.78 6.99
CA VAL A 2 -18.29 7.43 6.98
C VAL A 2 -16.79 7.64 6.79
N GLY A 3 -15.96 7.00 7.62
CA GLY A 3 -14.52 7.03 7.48
C GLY A 3 -14.11 6.28 6.22
N PHE A 4 -13.52 7.00 5.27
CA PHE A 4 -12.91 6.37 4.10
C PHE A 4 -11.52 5.82 4.51
N PRO A 5 -11.26 4.51 4.32
CA PRO A 5 -9.99 3.89 4.67
C PRO A 5 -8.95 4.33 3.64
N LEU A 6 -7.99 5.12 4.09
CA LEU A 6 -6.91 5.64 3.26
C LEU A 6 -6.04 4.52 2.69
N LEU A 7 -5.93 3.39 3.39
CA LEU A 7 -5.26 2.17 2.90
C LEU A 7 -5.91 1.56 1.65
N LEU A 8 -7.16 1.90 1.32
CA LEU A 8 -7.76 1.50 0.05
C LEU A 8 -7.01 2.09 -1.16
N VAL A 9 -6.39 3.27 -0.99
CA VAL A 9 -5.69 3.97 -2.07
C VAL A 9 -4.48 3.19 -2.59
N PRO A 10 -3.47 2.84 -1.76
CA PRO A 10 -2.31 2.09 -2.23
C PRO A 10 -2.69 0.70 -2.74
N LEU A 11 -3.68 0.06 -2.12
CA LEU A 11 -4.22 -1.22 -2.56
C LEU A 11 -4.80 -1.13 -3.97
N ALA A 12 -5.67 -0.15 -4.22
CA ALA A 12 -6.27 0.08 -5.53
C ALA A 12 -5.21 0.42 -6.60
N VAL A 13 -4.21 1.23 -6.26
CA VAL A 13 -3.11 1.55 -7.19
C VAL A 13 -2.32 0.29 -7.56
N TYR A 14 -1.97 -0.56 -6.59
CA TYR A 14 -1.28 -1.82 -6.87
C TYR A 14 -2.10 -2.72 -7.79
N ASN A 15 -3.39 -2.91 -7.48
CA ASN A 15 -4.30 -3.71 -8.30
C ASN A 15 -4.40 -3.19 -9.74
N ILE A 16 -4.54 -1.87 -9.92
CA ILE A 16 -4.60 -1.25 -11.24
C ILE A 16 -3.33 -1.57 -12.03
N ILE A 17 -2.15 -1.38 -11.46
CA ILE A 17 -0.88 -1.66 -12.16
C ILE A 17 -0.75 -3.16 -12.45
N ALA A 18 -1.01 -4.02 -11.47
CA ALA A 18 -0.87 -5.47 -11.61
C ALA A 18 -1.79 -6.09 -12.67
N PHE A 19 -3.00 -5.54 -12.87
CA PHE A 19 -3.97 -6.07 -13.83
C PHE A 19 -4.00 -5.33 -15.16
N LEU A 20 -3.86 -4.00 -15.17
CA LEU A 20 -4.07 -3.16 -16.36
C LEU A 20 -2.76 -2.74 -17.04
N MET A 21 -1.59 -2.90 -16.39
CA MET A 21 -0.31 -2.44 -16.92
C MET A 21 0.73 -3.57 -17.02
N PRO A 22 0.55 -4.56 -17.92
CA PRO A 22 1.37 -5.78 -17.98
C PRO A 22 2.85 -5.55 -18.37
N GLY A 23 3.26 -4.34 -18.74
CA GLY A 23 4.65 -3.97 -19.02
C GLY A 23 5.34 -3.19 -17.90
N VAL A 24 4.64 -2.87 -16.80
CA VAL A 24 5.22 -2.14 -15.67
C VAL A 24 5.73 -3.14 -14.65
N SER A 25 7.05 -3.19 -14.49
CA SER A 25 7.69 -3.98 -13.43
C SER A 25 7.71 -3.20 -12.13
N PHE A 26 7.25 -3.84 -11.05
CA PHE A 26 7.30 -3.27 -9.70
C PHE A 26 8.71 -3.29 -9.11
N THR A 27 9.56 -4.19 -9.58
CA THR A 27 10.91 -4.45 -9.06
C THR A 27 11.99 -3.76 -9.86
N ASP A 28 11.66 -3.22 -11.03
CA ASP A 28 12.64 -2.52 -11.84
C ASP A 28 12.99 -1.18 -11.16
N PRO A 29 14.29 -0.86 -11.05
CA PRO A 29 14.74 0.38 -10.45
C PRO A 29 14.39 1.56 -11.35
N LEU A 30 13.57 2.47 -10.82
CA LEU A 30 13.17 3.70 -11.47
C LEU A 30 14.21 4.81 -11.29
N ILE A 31 14.81 4.85 -10.10
CA ILE A 31 15.81 5.86 -9.72
C ILE A 31 17.02 5.14 -9.14
N ARG A 32 18.21 5.52 -9.58
CA ARG A 32 19.48 5.06 -9.01
C ARG A 32 20.23 6.27 -8.46
N LEU A 33 20.50 6.26 -7.18
CA LEU A 33 21.25 7.32 -6.49
C LEU A 33 22.55 6.72 -5.96
N THR A 34 23.67 7.27 -6.41
CA THR A 34 24.96 6.94 -5.82
C THR A 34 25.09 7.72 -4.52
N LEU A 35 25.13 7.00 -3.41
CA LEU A 35 25.30 7.56 -2.08
C LEU A 35 26.74 8.03 -1.89
N LEU A 36 26.96 8.92 -0.91
CA LEU A 36 28.31 9.36 -0.53
C LEU A 36 29.20 8.20 -0.02
N SER A 37 28.60 7.09 0.39
CA SER A 37 29.29 5.84 0.71
C SER A 37 29.80 5.08 -0.52
N GLY A 38 29.45 5.51 -1.74
CA GLY A 38 29.76 4.79 -2.98
C GLY A 38 28.74 3.71 -3.36
N GLU A 39 27.80 3.39 -2.47
CA GLU A 39 26.70 2.44 -2.70
C GLU A 39 25.67 3.01 -3.70
N GLN A 40 25.08 2.13 -4.51
CA GLN A 40 23.97 2.51 -5.40
C GLN A 40 22.64 2.20 -4.74
N TRP A 41 21.95 3.22 -4.26
CA TRP A 41 20.60 3.09 -3.80
C TRP A 41 19.64 3.04 -4.99
N GLN A 42 18.98 1.89 -5.15
CA GLN A 42 18.01 1.64 -6.20
C GLN A 42 16.61 1.78 -5.62
N ILE A 43 15.84 2.75 -6.12
CA ILE A 43 14.46 2.97 -5.72
C ILE A 43 13.56 2.39 -6.81
N THR A 44 12.73 1.45 -6.41
CA THR A 44 11.76 0.75 -7.27
C THR A 44 10.36 1.32 -7.08
N LEU A 45 9.45 0.96 -7.98
CA LEU A 45 8.03 1.31 -7.83
C LEU A 45 7.42 0.68 -6.56
N SER A 46 7.93 -0.51 -6.18
CA SER A 46 7.60 -1.18 -4.93
C SER A 46 7.92 -0.32 -3.70
N ASP A 47 9.12 0.25 -3.65
CA ASP A 47 9.55 1.08 -2.51
C ASP A 47 8.69 2.34 -2.37
N MET A 48 8.30 2.94 -3.51
CA MET A 48 7.42 4.11 -3.52
C MET A 48 6.02 3.79 -3.01
N LEU A 49 5.44 2.66 -3.44
CA LEU A 49 4.13 2.21 -2.97
C LEU A 49 4.15 1.87 -1.48
N LEU A 50 5.22 1.22 -1.01
CA LEU A 50 5.39 0.91 0.40
C LEU A 50 5.48 2.19 1.24
N ALA A 51 6.31 3.16 0.81
CA ALA A 51 6.44 4.45 1.49
C ALA A 51 5.10 5.23 1.52
N ALA A 52 4.35 5.24 0.41
CA ALA A 52 3.03 5.83 0.35
C ALA A 52 2.03 5.13 1.28
N GLY A 53 2.05 3.79 1.31
CA GLY A 53 1.22 2.98 2.20
C GLY A 53 1.47 3.30 3.68
N VAL A 54 2.75 3.37 4.09
CA VAL A 54 3.15 3.73 5.45
C VAL A 54 2.71 5.15 5.82
N LEU A 55 2.87 6.12 4.91
CA LEU A 55 2.41 7.50 5.13
C LEU A 55 0.88 7.57 5.30
N LEU A 56 0.13 6.89 4.45
CA LEU A 56 -1.33 6.86 4.54
C LEU A 56 -1.81 6.14 5.81
N LEU A 57 -1.12 5.07 6.22
CA LEU A 57 -1.36 4.39 7.48
C LEU A 57 -1.15 5.32 8.67
N LEU A 58 -0.08 6.12 8.67
CA LEU A 58 0.16 7.11 9.72
C LEU A 58 -0.99 8.13 9.80
N LEU A 59 -1.46 8.63 8.65
CA LEU A 59 -2.60 9.55 8.61
C LEU A 59 -3.90 8.89 9.09
N GLU A 60 -4.11 7.62 8.78
CA GLU A 60 -5.24 6.82 9.26
C GLU A 60 -5.22 6.70 10.78
N VAL A 61 -4.07 6.37 11.38
CA VAL A 61 -3.90 6.24 12.83
C VAL A 61 -4.17 7.57 13.54
N ILE A 62 -3.63 8.68 13.01
CA ILE A 62 -3.88 10.03 13.55
C ILE A 62 -5.38 10.38 13.50
N LYS A 63 -6.07 10.02 12.41
CA LYS A 63 -7.52 10.23 12.28
C LYS A 63 -8.31 9.33 13.24
N GLY A 64 -7.89 8.08 13.43
CA GLY A 64 -8.53 7.08 14.29
C GLY A 64 -8.36 7.35 15.80
N ALA A 65 -7.37 8.13 16.20
CA ALA A 65 -7.14 8.53 17.59
C ALA A 65 -8.13 9.60 18.12
N ARG A 66 -9.06 10.10 17.30
CA ARG A 66 -10.06 11.10 17.71
C ARG A 66 -11.23 10.45 18.48
N PRO A 67 -11.52 10.87 19.73
CA PRO A 67 -12.66 10.34 20.49
C PRO A 67 -14.01 10.72 19.86
N GLY A 68 -14.95 9.78 19.76
CA GLY A 68 -16.37 10.05 19.44
C GLY A 68 -16.82 9.86 17.98
N ALA A 69 -15.97 9.40 17.07
CA ALA A 69 -16.38 9.01 15.72
C ALA A 69 -17.06 7.63 15.70
N LYS A 70 -17.87 7.33 14.67
CA LYS A 70 -18.59 6.06 14.46
C LYS A 70 -17.63 4.86 14.28
N TYR A 71 -17.02 4.44 15.38
CA TYR A 71 -15.93 3.47 15.47
C TYR A 71 -16.25 2.14 14.78
N LEU A 72 -17.49 1.66 14.92
CA LEU A 72 -17.87 0.34 14.44
C LEU A 72 -17.88 0.24 12.91
N THR A 73 -18.49 1.21 12.21
CA THR A 73 -18.61 1.15 10.75
C THR A 73 -17.25 1.33 10.07
N ASP A 74 -16.43 2.22 10.60
CA ASP A 74 -15.08 2.47 10.10
C ASP A 74 -14.18 1.24 10.32
N HIS A 75 -14.25 0.61 11.50
CA HIS A 75 -13.54 -0.64 11.76
C HIS A 75 -13.98 -1.80 10.87
N LEU A 76 -15.29 -1.94 10.62
CA LEU A 76 -15.81 -3.01 9.77
C LEU A 76 -15.35 -2.84 8.32
N LEU A 77 -15.28 -1.60 7.84
CA LEU A 77 -14.77 -1.30 6.51
C LEU A 77 -13.27 -1.55 6.40
N SER A 78 -12.47 -1.14 7.40
CA SER A 78 -11.04 -1.47 7.47
C SER A 78 -10.80 -2.98 7.53
N LEU A 79 -11.65 -3.73 8.25
CA LEU A 79 -11.58 -5.19 8.32
C LEU A 79 -11.88 -5.83 6.96
N ILE A 80 -12.85 -5.32 6.21
CA ILE A 80 -13.15 -5.79 4.85
C ILE A 80 -11.96 -5.52 3.92
N VAL A 81 -11.37 -4.33 3.96
CA VAL A 81 -10.19 -3.98 3.15
C VAL A 81 -9.01 -4.91 3.49
N PHE A 82 -8.78 -5.16 4.77
CA PHE A 82 -7.76 -6.11 5.21
C PHE A 82 -8.04 -7.54 4.71
N GLY A 83 -9.28 -8.03 4.84
CA GLY A 83 -9.67 -9.34 4.35
C GLY A 83 -9.53 -9.49 2.84
N ALA A 84 -9.87 -8.44 2.07
CA ALA A 84 -9.70 -8.41 0.63
C ALA A 84 -8.22 -8.47 0.23
N ALA A 85 -7.37 -7.68 0.90
CA ALA A 85 -5.93 -7.70 0.66
C ALA A 85 -5.31 -9.07 1.00
N ALA A 86 -5.70 -9.67 2.13
CA ALA A 86 -5.26 -11.01 2.50
C ALA A 86 -5.70 -12.07 1.47
N ALA A 87 -6.92 -11.96 0.93
CA ALA A 87 -7.40 -12.84 -0.12
C ALA A 87 -6.60 -12.68 -1.42
N GLU A 88 -6.35 -11.44 -1.86
CA GLU A 88 -5.51 -11.14 -3.03
C GLU A 88 -4.08 -11.72 -2.88
N PHE A 89 -3.46 -11.56 -1.70
CA PHE A 89 -2.15 -12.11 -1.37
C PHE A 89 -2.09 -13.64 -1.52
N VAL A 90 -3.09 -14.34 -0.98
CA VAL A 90 -3.13 -15.82 -0.98
C VAL A 90 -3.51 -16.38 -2.34
N LEU A 91 -4.41 -15.73 -3.07
CA LEU A 91 -5.03 -16.29 -4.27
C LEU A 91 -4.26 -15.99 -5.55
N TRP A 92 -3.49 -14.91 -5.63
CA TRP A 92 -2.83 -14.49 -6.87
C TRP A 92 -1.30 -14.42 -6.76
N PRO A 93 -0.57 -15.10 -7.67
CA PRO A 93 0.90 -15.07 -7.69
C PRO A 93 1.50 -13.65 -7.79
N LYS A 94 0.79 -12.71 -8.42
CA LYS A 94 1.24 -11.33 -8.60
C LYS A 94 1.41 -10.57 -7.28
N PHE A 95 0.74 -11.01 -6.21
CA PHE A 95 0.74 -10.34 -4.91
C PHE A 95 1.65 -11.03 -3.88
N GLY A 96 2.25 -12.17 -4.21
CA GLY A 96 3.13 -12.95 -3.33
C GLY A 96 4.51 -12.32 -3.11
N ASN A 97 4.57 -11.05 -2.71
CA ASN A 97 5.80 -10.32 -2.42
C ASN A 97 5.63 -9.42 -1.18
N SER A 98 6.74 -9.16 -0.50
CA SER A 98 6.76 -8.41 0.76
C SER A 98 6.34 -6.95 0.64
N THR A 99 6.26 -6.40 -0.57
CA THR A 99 5.78 -5.02 -0.79
C THR A 99 4.26 -4.93 -0.66
N TYR A 100 3.55 -5.99 -1.00
CA TYR A 100 2.10 -6.06 -0.94
C TYR A 100 1.58 -6.45 0.46
N CYS A 101 2.40 -7.17 1.22
CA CYS A 101 2.04 -7.72 2.53
C CYS A 101 2.15 -6.69 3.68
#